data_AF-A0A1H1KKR8-F1
#
_entry.id   AF-A0A1H1KKR8-F1
#
_cell.length_a   1.000
_cell.length_b   1.000
_cell.length_c   1.000
_cell.angle_alpha   90.00
_cell.angle_beta   90.00
_cell.angle_gamma   90.00
#
_symmetry.space_group_name_H-M   'P 1'
#
loop_
_entity.id
_entity.type
_entity.pdbx_description
1 polymer ?
#
loop_
_entity_poly.entity_id
_entity_poly.type
_entity_poly.pdbx_seq_one_letter_code
_entity_poly.pdbx_strand_id
1 'polypeptide(L)'
;MSRASSLRSLLEMGNIPRRERLDVEGKTVGEVCSMLCKVLRSTELEPEWLVTANMLDDANEATSGARMDRVWPAHSVWNRVAVSVDIGKSEGWIVHVDWISRTEIPDVVGRGYAVMPLLRAKVFVADQAWELARFIARAIDVA
;
A
#
# COMPACT_ATOMS: atom_id res chain seq x y z
N MET A 1 -29.17 38.88 -10.95
CA MET A 1 -27.89 38.42 -10.36
C MET A 1 -28.20 37.50 -9.19
N SER A 2 -27.92 36.19 -9.28
CA SER A 2 -27.50 35.38 -8.13
C SER A 2 -27.03 34.00 -8.62
N ARG A 3 -25.89 33.99 -9.33
CA ARG A 3 -25.15 32.77 -9.69
C ARG A 3 -24.15 32.36 -8.58
N ALA A 4 -24.13 33.07 -7.45
CA ALA A 4 -23.12 32.93 -6.41
C ALA A 4 -23.46 31.91 -5.31
N SER A 5 -24.70 31.40 -5.26
CA SER A 5 -25.12 30.40 -4.27
C SER A 5 -24.69 28.97 -4.65
N SER A 6 -24.75 28.63 -5.95
CA SER A 6 -24.47 27.26 -6.43
C SER A 6 -22.98 26.88 -6.38
N LEU A 7 -22.07 27.85 -6.46
CA LEU A 7 -20.62 27.64 -6.42
C LEU A 7 -20.05 27.36 -5.03
N ARG A 8 -20.80 27.64 -3.94
CA ARG A 8 -20.35 27.30 -2.58
C ARG A 8 -20.54 25.81 -2.26
N SER A 9 -21.55 25.14 -2.85
CA SER A 9 -21.77 23.70 -2.63
C SER A 9 -20.76 22.79 -3.35
N LEU A 10 -20.15 23.28 -4.45
CA LEU A 10 -19.14 22.53 -5.21
C LEU A 10 -17.75 22.56 -4.57
N LEU A 11 -17.50 23.48 -3.64
CA LEU A 11 -16.25 23.54 -2.86
C LEU A 11 -16.30 22.71 -1.57
N GLU A 12 -17.49 22.23 -1.17
CA GLU A 12 -17.64 21.33 -0.01
C GLU A 12 -17.58 19.84 -0.38
N MET A 13 -17.62 19.46 -1.66
CA MET A 13 -17.50 18.06 -2.13
C MET A 13 -16.06 17.58 -2.37
N GLY A 14 -15.08 18.15 -1.66
CA GLY A 14 -13.66 17.83 -1.89
C GLY A 14 -12.79 17.80 -0.66
N ASN A 15 -13.34 18.04 0.53
CA ASN A 15 -12.56 17.91 1.75
C ASN A 15 -12.58 16.45 2.22
N ILE A 16 -12.04 15.56 1.38
CA ILE A 16 -11.42 14.35 1.92
C ILE A 16 -10.37 14.93 2.89
N PRO A 17 -10.48 14.71 4.21
CA PRO A 17 -9.44 15.19 5.11
C PRO A 17 -8.11 14.76 4.51
N ARG A 18 -7.10 15.63 4.50
CA ARG A 18 -5.71 15.19 4.32
C ARG A 18 -5.47 14.17 5.43
N ARG A 19 -5.89 12.92 5.20
CA ARG A 19 -5.69 11.78 6.10
C ARG A 19 -4.20 11.74 6.22
N GLU A 20 -3.71 12.00 7.42
CA GLU A 20 -2.29 12.11 7.72
C GLU A 20 -1.57 10.97 7.02
N ARG A 21 -0.65 11.34 6.12
CA ARG A 21 0.31 10.38 5.57
C ARG A 21 0.92 9.67 6.76
N LEU A 22 0.98 8.35 6.68
CA LEU A 22 1.62 7.57 7.72
C LEU A 22 3.11 7.90 7.71
N ASP A 23 3.64 8.22 8.89
CA ASP A 23 5.08 8.30 9.09
C ASP A 23 5.66 6.88 9.14
N VAL A 24 6.10 6.41 7.98
CA VAL A 24 6.67 5.06 7.77
C VAL A 24 8.19 5.03 7.93
N GLU A 25 8.84 6.18 8.09
CA GLU A 25 10.30 6.25 8.15
C GLU A 25 10.83 5.58 9.42
N GLY A 26 11.81 4.68 9.25
CA GLY A 26 12.37 3.90 10.35
C GLY A 26 11.43 2.87 10.98
N LYS A 27 10.18 2.76 10.50
CA LYS A 27 9.21 1.78 10.97
C LYS A 27 9.48 0.41 10.41
N THR A 28 9.05 -0.65 11.10
CA THR A 28 9.07 -2.00 10.54
C THR A 28 7.85 -2.26 9.67
N VAL A 29 7.90 -3.30 8.83
CA VAL A 29 6.75 -3.76 8.03
C VAL A 29 5.53 -4.07 8.90
N GLY A 30 5.75 -4.68 10.08
CA GLY A 30 4.67 -4.96 11.04
C GLY A 30 4.07 -3.71 11.67
N GLU A 31 4.89 -2.68 11.96
CA GLU A 31 4.41 -1.39 12.47
C GLU A 31 3.56 -0.67 11.43
N VAL A 32 4.02 -0.59 10.18
CA VAL A 32 3.26 0.03 9.09
C VAL A 32 1.94 -0.70 8.84
N CYS A 33 1.94 -2.05 8.87
CA CYS A 33 0.72 -2.84 8.82
C CYS A 33 -0.26 -2.46 9.93
N SER A 34 0.22 -2.34 11.17
CA SER A 34 -0.60 -1.98 12.33
C SER A 34 -1.17 -0.56 12.21
N MET A 35 -0.38 0.39 11.70
CA MET A 35 -0.82 1.76 11.44
C MET A 35 -1.94 1.79 10.39
N LEU A 36 -1.78 1.08 9.26
CA LEU A 36 -2.81 0.97 8.24
C LEU A 36 -4.10 0.34 8.77
N CYS A 37 -4.00 -0.78 9.52
CA CYS A 37 -5.16 -1.39 10.17
C CYS A 37 -5.90 -0.40 11.07
N LYS A 38 -5.16 0.37 11.88
CA LYS A 38 -5.75 1.37 12.79
C LYS A 38 -6.49 2.47 12.04
N VAL A 39 -5.93 2.99 10.95
CA VAL A 39 -6.61 4.03 10.17
C VAL A 39 -7.82 3.44 9.43
N LEU A 40 -7.69 2.26 8.82
CA LEU A 40 -8.76 1.62 8.04
C LEU A 40 -10.01 1.31 8.87
N ARG A 41 -9.87 0.95 10.16
CA ARG A 41 -10.99 0.75 11.10
C ARG A 41 -11.86 2.00 11.31
N SER A 42 -11.34 3.18 10.99
CA SER A 42 -12.10 4.44 11.05
C SER A 42 -12.75 4.81 9.71
N THR A 43 -12.78 3.87 8.75
CA THR A 43 -13.23 4.07 7.37
C THR A 43 -14.17 2.96 6.94
N GLU A 44 -14.89 3.17 5.84
CA GLU A 44 -15.68 2.11 5.19
C GLU A 44 -14.82 1.21 4.28
N LEU A 45 -13.50 1.37 4.28
CA LEU A 45 -12.55 0.61 3.46
C LEU A 45 -11.86 -0.53 4.23
N GLU A 46 -12.37 -0.93 5.40
CA GLU A 46 -11.79 -2.05 6.14
C GLU A 46 -11.84 -3.32 5.28
N PRO A 47 -10.67 -3.95 5.00
CA PRO A 47 -10.63 -5.20 4.28
C PRO A 47 -11.03 -6.37 5.18
N GLU A 48 -11.37 -7.50 4.56
CA GLU A 48 -11.57 -8.76 5.29
C GLU A 48 -10.32 -9.12 6.12
N TRP A 49 -9.14 -8.89 5.53
CA TRP A 49 -7.89 -8.90 6.25
C TRP A 49 -6.88 -7.98 5.60
N LEU A 50 -5.96 -7.44 6.41
CA LEU A 50 -4.72 -6.77 6.02
C LEU A 50 -3.61 -7.35 6.89
N VAL A 51 -2.60 -7.93 6.26
CA VAL A 51 -1.51 -8.66 6.92
C VAL A 51 -0.17 -8.40 6.23
N THR A 52 0.92 -8.75 6.90
CA THR A 52 2.24 -8.85 6.25
C THR A 52 2.22 -9.97 5.21
N ALA A 53 2.95 -9.80 4.10
CA ALA A 53 3.02 -10.83 3.07
C ALA A 53 3.69 -12.12 3.59
N ASN A 54 4.71 -11.98 4.43
CA ASN A 54 5.35 -13.07 5.15
C ASN A 54 4.62 -13.35 6.47
N MET A 55 3.47 -14.04 6.38
CA MET A 55 2.62 -14.33 7.55
C MET A 55 3.27 -15.31 8.54
N LEU A 56 4.23 -16.12 8.09
CA LEU A 56 4.91 -17.13 8.91
C LEU A 56 6.23 -16.64 9.50
N ASP A 57 6.60 -15.38 9.23
CA ASP A 57 7.91 -14.81 9.57
C ASP A 57 9.09 -15.70 9.12
N ASP A 58 8.95 -16.29 7.93
CA ASP A 58 9.96 -17.17 7.34
C ASP A 58 11.27 -16.38 7.09
N ALA A 59 12.40 -16.97 7.47
CA ALA A 59 13.71 -16.37 7.29
C ALA A 59 14.09 -16.16 5.80
N ASN A 60 13.49 -16.94 4.88
CA ASN A 60 13.72 -16.82 3.45
C ASN A 60 12.82 -15.74 2.83
N GLU A 61 13.20 -14.47 3.02
CA GLU A 61 12.45 -13.32 2.49
C GLU A 61 12.32 -13.30 0.96
N ALA A 62 13.27 -13.92 0.25
CA ALA A 62 13.24 -13.96 -1.22
C ALA A 62 12.02 -14.74 -1.77
N THR A 63 11.52 -15.71 -1.00
CA THR A 63 10.33 -16.50 -1.38
C THR A 63 9.07 -16.06 -0.65
N SER A 64 9.22 -15.64 0.61
CA SER A 64 8.09 -15.42 1.51
C SER A 64 7.70 -13.95 1.66
N GLY A 65 8.53 -13.02 1.17
CA GLY A 65 8.38 -11.59 1.35
C GLY A 65 9.05 -11.08 2.64
N ALA A 66 8.95 -9.77 2.87
CA ALA A 66 9.60 -9.12 4.00
C ALA A 66 9.06 -9.63 5.35
N ARG A 67 9.97 -9.93 6.26
CA ARG A 67 9.67 -10.22 7.67
C ARG A 67 9.06 -9.02 8.35
N MET A 68 8.32 -9.28 9.43
CA MET A 68 7.59 -8.22 10.15
C MET A 68 8.52 -7.21 10.82
N ASP A 69 9.72 -7.62 11.22
CA ASP A 69 10.74 -6.81 11.87
C ASP A 69 11.66 -6.07 10.88
N ARG A 70 11.56 -6.38 9.58
CA ARG A 70 12.28 -5.67 8.53
C ARG A 70 11.86 -4.20 8.53
N VAL A 71 12.83 -3.30 8.49
CA VAL A 71 12.59 -1.87 8.33
C VAL A 71 11.91 -1.61 6.97
N TRP A 72 10.87 -0.79 6.99
CA TRP A 72 10.15 -0.31 5.82
C TRP A 72 11.13 0.33 4.83
N PRO A 73 10.95 0.11 3.51
CA PRO A 73 11.89 0.64 2.53
C PRO A 73 12.02 2.16 2.62
N ALA A 74 13.26 2.63 2.78
CA ALA A 74 13.57 4.05 2.72
C ALA A 74 13.28 4.60 1.31
N HIS A 75 12.90 5.88 1.25
CA HIS A 75 12.70 6.57 -0.01
C HIS A 75 14.01 6.61 -0.81
N SER A 76 13.92 6.29 -2.10
CA SER A 76 15.08 6.26 -3.00
C SER A 76 14.61 6.57 -4.41
N VAL A 77 15.43 7.28 -5.18
CA VAL A 77 15.15 7.52 -6.60
C VAL A 77 15.18 6.24 -7.45
N TRP A 78 15.72 5.14 -6.92
CA TRP A 78 15.87 3.86 -7.62
C TRP A 78 14.90 2.77 -7.16
N ASN A 79 14.29 2.96 -5.99
CA ASN A 79 13.38 2.00 -5.41
C ASN A 79 12.00 2.64 -5.27
N ARG A 80 10.96 1.82 -5.33
CA ARG A 80 9.60 2.30 -5.11
C ARG A 80 8.81 1.26 -4.35
N VAL A 81 7.86 1.72 -3.55
CA VAL A 81 6.76 0.87 -3.13
C VAL A 81 5.67 0.96 -4.20
N ALA A 82 5.03 -0.14 -4.52
CA ALA A 82 3.95 -0.22 -5.49
C ALA A 82 2.73 -0.83 -4.81
N VAL A 83 1.55 -0.31 -5.16
CA VAL A 83 0.28 -0.88 -4.75
C VAL A 83 -0.42 -1.40 -5.99
N SER A 84 -0.79 -2.69 -6.00
CA SER A 84 -1.43 -3.33 -7.14
C SER A 84 -2.66 -4.13 -6.70
N VAL A 85 -3.55 -4.39 -7.66
CA VAL A 85 -4.78 -5.16 -7.46
C VAL A 85 -4.71 -6.41 -8.32
N ASP A 86 -4.96 -7.56 -7.72
CA ASP A 86 -5.04 -8.86 -8.36
C ASP A 86 -6.38 -9.55 -8.08
N ILE A 87 -6.81 -10.43 -8.98
CA ILE A 87 -7.96 -11.31 -8.73
C ILE A 87 -7.43 -12.53 -7.98
N GLY A 88 -7.89 -12.72 -6.74
CA GLY A 88 -7.43 -13.82 -5.91
C GLY A 88 -7.82 -15.18 -6.46
N LYS A 89 -7.01 -16.22 -6.16
CA LYS A 89 -7.32 -17.63 -6.50
C LYS A 89 -8.55 -18.18 -5.77
N SER A 90 -8.96 -17.53 -4.70
CA SER A 90 -10.17 -17.84 -3.93
C SER A 90 -10.98 -16.55 -3.85
N GLU A 91 -12.30 -16.64 -4.05
CA GLU A 91 -13.27 -15.55 -4.15
C GLU A 91 -12.78 -14.21 -3.55
N GLY A 92 -12.76 -13.16 -4.39
CA GLY A 92 -12.38 -11.81 -3.98
C GLY A 92 -11.15 -11.27 -4.71
N TRP A 93 -10.67 -10.13 -4.22
CA TRP A 93 -9.60 -9.34 -4.81
C TRP A 93 -8.50 -9.14 -3.77
N ILE A 94 -7.25 -9.19 -4.22
CA ILE A 94 -6.07 -8.99 -3.37
C ILE A 94 -5.44 -7.65 -3.71
N VAL A 95 -5.23 -6.82 -2.70
CA VAL A 95 -4.41 -5.61 -2.81
C VAL A 95 -3.02 -5.95 -2.30
N HIS A 96 -2.03 -5.83 -3.17
CA HIS A 96 -0.62 -6.05 -2.87
C HIS A 96 0.08 -4.74 -2.58
N VAL A 97 0.96 -4.74 -1.58
CA VAL A 97 1.96 -3.69 -1.37
C VAL A 97 3.34 -4.31 -1.51
N ASP A 98 4.07 -3.94 -2.54
CA ASP A 98 5.34 -4.55 -2.90
C ASP A 98 6.46 -3.51 -2.94
N TRP A 99 7.64 -3.89 -2.47
CA TRP A 99 8.85 -3.11 -2.66
C TRP A 99 9.55 -3.56 -3.94
N ILE A 100 9.63 -2.65 -4.90
CA ILE A 100 10.37 -2.83 -6.14
C ILE A 100 11.73 -2.17 -5.95
N SER A 101 12.78 -2.98 -5.93
CA SER A 101 14.16 -2.52 -5.79
C SER A 101 14.97 -2.80 -7.05
N ARG A 102 15.90 -1.91 -7.36
CA ARG A 102 16.84 -2.13 -8.44
C ARG A 102 17.94 -3.07 -7.97
N THR A 103 18.20 -4.13 -8.73
CA THR A 103 19.30 -5.05 -8.48
C THR A 103 20.40 -4.83 -9.51
N GLU A 104 21.64 -4.78 -9.02
CA GLU A 104 22.82 -4.94 -9.88
C GLU A 104 22.91 -6.41 -10.26
N ILE A 105 23.05 -6.69 -11.56
CA ILE A 105 23.30 -8.03 -12.06
C ILE A 105 24.78 -8.06 -12.44
N PRO A 106 25.63 -8.75 -11.68
CA PRO A 106 27.04 -8.89 -12.04
C PRO A 106 27.18 -9.42 -13.48
N ASP A 107 28.12 -8.84 -14.23
CA ASP A 107 28.51 -9.29 -15.57
C ASP A 107 27.43 -9.23 -16.67
N VAL A 108 26.31 -8.51 -16.44
CA VAL A 108 25.27 -8.27 -17.46
C VAL A 108 25.12 -6.78 -17.72
N VAL A 109 25.18 -6.39 -19.01
CA VAL A 109 24.81 -5.03 -19.43
C VAL A 109 23.29 -4.89 -19.31
N GLY A 110 22.80 -4.36 -18.20
CA GLY A 110 21.37 -4.22 -17.95
C GLY A 110 21.01 -3.69 -16.55
N ARG A 111 19.71 -3.57 -16.30
CA ARG A 111 19.15 -3.27 -14.97
C ARG A 111 18.17 -4.37 -14.62
N GLY A 112 18.38 -5.02 -13.47
CA GLY A 112 17.41 -5.94 -12.88
C GLY A 112 16.48 -5.20 -11.92
N TYR A 113 15.31 -5.79 -11.69
CA TYR A 113 14.41 -5.38 -10.62
C TYR A 113 14.03 -6.62 -9.82
N ALA A 114 14.05 -6.48 -8.50
CA ALA A 114 13.48 -7.45 -7.58
C ALA A 114 12.19 -6.90 -6.99
N VAL A 115 11.23 -7.79 -6.79
CA VAL A 115 9.95 -7.49 -6.13
C VAL A 115 9.93 -8.23 -4.80
N MET A 116 9.77 -7.48 -3.72
CA MET A 116 9.64 -8.01 -2.36
C MET A 116 8.24 -7.70 -1.84
N PRO A 117 7.37 -8.70 -1.68
CA PRO A 117 6.06 -8.51 -1.05
C PRO A 117 6.20 -7.97 0.37
N LEU A 118 5.49 -6.89 0.70
CA LEU A 118 5.47 -6.30 2.04
C LEU A 118 4.16 -6.64 2.76
N LEU A 119 3.04 -6.25 2.17
CA LEU A 119 1.70 -6.39 2.74
C LEU A 119 0.73 -6.97 1.71
N ARG A 120 -0.35 -7.59 2.21
CA ARG A 120 -1.49 -8.04 1.41
C ARG A 120 -2.78 -7.71 2.13
N ALA A 121 -3.80 -7.34 1.37
CA ALA A 121 -5.16 -7.24 1.86
C ALA A 121 -6.14 -7.98 0.96
N LYS A 122 -7.27 -8.42 1.53
CA LYS A 122 -8.36 -9.02 0.77
C LYS A 122 -9.65 -8.24 0.94
N VAL A 123 -10.36 -8.08 -0.17
CA VAL A 123 -11.74 -7.59 -0.22
C VAL A 123 -12.57 -8.48 -1.15
N PHE A 124 -13.89 -8.37 -1.08
CA PHE A 124 -14.78 -9.23 -1.88
C PHE A 124 -15.24 -8.61 -3.20
N VAL A 125 -15.11 -7.29 -3.36
CA VAL A 125 -15.61 -6.56 -4.54
C VAL A 125 -14.53 -5.71 -5.20
N ALA A 126 -14.60 -5.59 -6.54
CA ALA A 126 -13.57 -4.96 -7.36
C ALA A 126 -13.38 -3.47 -7.04
N ASP A 127 -14.50 -2.74 -6.90
CA ASP A 127 -14.48 -1.30 -6.65
C ASP A 127 -13.81 -0.98 -5.31
N GLN A 128 -14.14 -1.75 -4.26
CA GLN A 128 -13.48 -1.64 -2.95
C GLN A 128 -11.98 -1.93 -3.06
N ALA A 129 -11.56 -2.88 -3.91
CA ALA A 129 -10.13 -3.20 -4.10
C ALA A 129 -9.37 -1.99 -4.65
N TRP A 130 -9.94 -1.33 -5.66
CA TRP A 130 -9.34 -0.12 -6.25
C TRP A 130 -9.42 1.11 -5.33
N GLU A 131 -10.46 1.24 -4.52
CA GLU A 131 -10.55 2.27 -3.48
C GLU A 131 -9.51 2.06 -2.38
N LEU A 132 -9.40 0.83 -1.88
CA LEU A 132 -8.41 0.44 -0.88
C LEU A 132 -6.98 0.63 -1.41
N ALA A 133 -6.71 0.23 -2.65
CA ALA A 133 -5.40 0.44 -3.28
C ALA A 133 -5.05 1.94 -3.36
N ARG A 134 -5.98 2.79 -3.79
CA ARG A 134 -5.79 4.25 -3.83
C ARG A 134 -5.59 4.83 -2.43
N PHE A 135 -6.35 4.34 -1.45
CA PHE A 135 -6.19 4.74 -0.06
C PHE A 135 -4.81 4.40 0.47
N ILE A 136 -4.39 3.13 0.34
CA ILE A 136 -3.09 2.64 0.83
C ILE A 136 -1.97 3.43 0.16
N ALA A 137 -2.02 3.60 -1.17
CA ALA A 137 -1.01 4.35 -1.92
C ALA A 137 -0.83 5.79 -1.41
N ARG A 138 -1.93 6.47 -1.07
CA ARG A 138 -1.90 7.82 -0.48
C ARG A 138 -1.41 7.81 0.97
N ALA A 139 -1.80 6.79 1.75
CA ALA A 139 -1.45 6.67 3.16
C ALA A 139 0.05 6.44 3.36
N ILE A 140 0.68 5.61 2.52
CA ILE A 140 2.13 5.29 2.60
C ILE A 140 3.01 6.19 1.71
N ASP A 141 2.39 7.21 1.10
CA ASP A 141 2.99 8.16 0.15
C ASP A 141 4.02 7.55 -0.80
N VAL A 142 3.54 6.69 -1.67
CA VAL A 142 4.26 6.28 -2.88
C VAL A 142 4.20 7.38 -3.95
N ALA A 143 4.74 8.56 -3.64
CA ALA A 143 5.08 9.64 -4.60
C ALA A 143 5.91 10.77 -3.95
#